data_AF-A0AAF0V049-F1
#
_entry.id   AF-A0AAF0V049-F1
#
_cell.length_a   1.000
_cell.length_b   1.000
_cell.length_c   1.000
_cell.angle_alpha   90.00
_cell.angle_beta   90.00
_cell.angle_gamma   90.00
#
_symmetry.space_group_name_H-M   'P 1'
#
loop_
_entity.id
_entity.type
_entity.pdbx_description
1 polymer ?
#
loop_
_entity_poly.entity_id
_entity_poly.type
_entity_poly.pdbx_seq_one_letter_code
_entity_poly.pdbx_strand_id
1 'polypeptide(L)' 'MHPVFHVSMLKKCVGDPTSVVPFEGLGVKEDLSYEEVPDEILDQQVRRLRNKEVASVEVLWRNHLVEGGTWVAEADTT' A
#
# COMPACT_ATOMS: atom_id res chain seq x y z
N MET A 1 24.87 24.53 -22.03
CA MET A 1 23.64 24.08 -21.32
C MET A 1 24.04 22.88 -20.48
N HIS A 2 23.99 22.95 -19.15
CA HIS A 2 24.38 21.84 -18.28
C HIS A 2 23.12 21.20 -17.68
N PRO A 3 22.91 19.88 -17.83
CA PRO A 3 21.84 19.20 -17.12
C PRO A 3 22.22 19.11 -15.63
N VAL A 4 21.59 19.95 -14.82
CA VAL A 4 21.72 19.90 -13.35
C VAL A 4 20.60 19.01 -12.81
N PHE A 5 20.96 17.93 -12.14
CA PHE A 5 20.01 17.10 -11.39
C PHE A 5 20.12 17.42 -9.90
N HIS A 6 18.98 17.74 -9.29
CA HIS A 6 18.89 17.86 -7.84
C HIS A 6 18.61 16.47 -7.25
N VAL A 7 19.53 15.95 -6.44
CA VAL A 7 19.33 14.72 -5.68
C VAL A 7 18.89 15.11 -4.28
N SER A 8 17.62 14.90 -3.96
CA SER A 8 17.09 15.13 -2.61
C SER A 8 17.57 14.01 -1.68
N MET A 9 18.12 14.35 -0.52
CA MET A 9 18.48 13.37 0.51
C MET A 9 17.20 12.75 1.10
N LEU A 10 16.97 11.47 0.86
CA LEU A 10 15.88 10.72 1.49
C LEU A 10 16.21 10.51 2.97
N LYS A 11 15.24 10.82 3.85
CA LYS A 11 15.36 10.51 5.29
C LYS A 11 15.27 9.00 5.48
N LYS A 12 16.11 8.45 6.37
CA LYS A 12 15.98 7.06 6.82
C LYS A 12 14.68 6.92 7.61
N CYS A 13 13.76 6.09 7.13
CA CYS A 13 12.62 5.63 7.91
C CYS A 13 13.12 4.55 8.89
N VAL A 14 13.12 4.86 10.18
CA VAL A 14 13.27 3.86 11.25
C VAL A 14 11.86 3.43 11.61
N GLY A 15 11.51 2.17 11.37
CA GLY A 15 10.17 1.66 11.66
C GLY A 15 9.86 1.79 13.15
N ASP A 16 8.66 2.30 13.46
CA ASP A 16 8.18 2.44 14.84
C ASP A 16 7.79 1.04 15.37
N PRO A 17 8.32 0.56 16.52
CA PRO A 17 7.99 -0.74 17.07
C PRO A 17 6.50 -0.92 17.45
N THR A 18 5.71 0.14 17.54
CA THR A 18 4.25 0.10 17.66
C THR A 18 3.51 -0.19 16.34
N SER A 19 4.21 -0.18 15.20
CA SER A 19 3.66 -0.60 13.90
C SER A 19 3.52 -2.12 13.75
N VAL A 20 3.91 -2.88 14.78
CA VAL A 20 3.78 -4.34 14.78
C VAL A 20 2.30 -4.68 14.95
N VAL A 21 1.66 -5.01 13.83
CA VAL A 21 0.28 -5.50 13.80
C VAL A 21 0.23 -6.88 14.47
N PRO A 22 -0.65 -7.10 15.46
CA PRO A 22 -0.81 -8.42 16.09
C PRO A 22 -1.26 -9.47 15.06
N PHE A 23 -0.46 -10.53 14.90
CA PHE A 23 -0.75 -11.63 13.97
C PHE A 23 -1.85 -12.59 14.45
N GLU A 24 -2.27 -12.47 15.71
CA GLU A 24 -3.11 -13.45 16.42
C GLU A 24 -4.51 -13.66 15.81
N GLY A 25 -4.95 -12.80 14.87
CA GLY A 25 -6.22 -12.93 14.16
C GLY A 25 -6.13 -13.24 12.66
N LEU A 26 -4.93 -13.26 12.06
CA LEU A 26 -4.74 -13.20 10.59
C LEU A 26 -4.72 -14.56 9.86
N GLY A 27 -4.85 -15.68 10.58
CA GLY A 27 -4.76 -17.02 9.95
C GLY A 27 -3.42 -17.26 9.26
N VAL A 28 -2.33 -16.66 9.77
CA VAL A 28 -0.99 -16.76 9.19
C VAL A 28 -0.50 -18.20 9.26
N LYS A 29 -0.04 -18.72 8.12
CA LYS A 29 0.56 -20.05 7.99
C LYS A 29 1.94 -20.09 8.62
N GLU A 30 2.46 -21.29 8.84
CA GLU A 30 3.78 -21.52 9.46
C GLU A 30 4.95 -20.91 8.66
N ASP A 31 4.74 -20.67 7.36
CA ASP A 31 5.69 -20.00 6.46
C ASP A 31 5.59 -18.46 6.48
N LEU A 32 4.84 -17.91 7.44
CA LEU A 32 4.54 -16.48 7.57
C LEU A 32 3.73 -15.89 6.39
N SER A 33 3.14 -16.74 5.55
CA SER A 33 2.20 -16.30 4.51
C SER A 33 0.78 -16.22 5.07
N TYR A 34 -0.01 -15.29 4.56
CA TYR A 34 -1.45 -15.23 4.80
C TYR A 34 -2.15 -14.85 3.49
N GLU A 35 -3.41 -15.26 3.36
CA GLU A 35 -4.22 -14.93 2.19
C GLU A 35 -4.91 -13.59 2.43
N GLU A 36 -4.61 -12.62 1.57
CA GLU A 36 -5.32 -11.33 1.53
C GLU A 36 -6.62 -11.51 0.74
N VAL A 37 -7.75 -11.50 1.44
CA VAL A 37 -9.08 -11.54 0.82
C VAL A 37 -9.63 -10.11 0.80
N PRO A 38 -9.88 -9.53 -0.38
CA PRO A 38 -10.49 -8.21 -0.48
C PRO A 38 -11.92 -8.30 0.05
N ASP A 39 -12.29 -7.39 0.95
CA ASP A 39 -13.63 -7.33 1.53
C ASP A 39 -14.50 -6.30 0.80
N GLU A 40 -13.98 -5.08 0.63
CA GLU A 40 -14.71 -3.96 0.04
C GLU A 40 -13.76 -2.96 -0.66
N ILE A 41 -14.27 -2.24 -1.67
CA ILE A 41 -13.58 -1.09 -2.26
C ILE A 41 -14.11 0.17 -1.57
N LEU A 42 -13.24 0.88 -0.86
CA LEU A 42 -13.58 2.07 -0.09
C LEU A 42 -13.62 3.34 -0.94
N ASP A 43 -12.68 3.48 -1.89
CA ASP A 43 -12.56 4.66 -2.74
C ASP A 43 -11.87 4.35 -4.07
N GLN A 44 -12.00 5.26 -5.04
CA GLN A 44 -11.34 5.20 -6.35
C GLN A 44 -10.81 6.58 -6.71
N GLN A 45 -9.54 6.65 -7.12
CA GLN A 45 -8.95 7.91 -7.56
C GLN A 45 -8.04 7.74 -8.77
N VAL A 46 -7.90 8.82 -9.53
CA VAL A 46 -6.95 8.91 -10.65
C VAL A 46 -5.88 9.93 -10.32
N ARG A 47 -4.64 9.45 -10.17
CA ARG A 47 -3.48 10.29 -9.87
C ARG A 47 -2.77 10.68 -11.17
N ARG A 48 -2.79 11.97 -11.50
CA ARG A 48 -2.04 12.52 -12.63
C ARG A 48 -0.58 12.71 -12.25
N LEU A 49 0.31 11.94 -12.89
CA LEU A 49 1.75 12.13 -12.84
C LEU A 49 2.20 12.95 -14.05
N ARG A 50 3.49 13.32 -14.07
CA ARG A 50 4.07 14.17 -15.12
C ARG A 50 3.89 13.62 -16.54
N ASN A 51 3.85 12.30 -16.70
CA ASN A 51 3.83 11.62 -18.00
C ASN A 51 2.72 10.58 -18.15
N LYS A 52 1.92 10.31 -17.11
CA LYS A 52 0.87 9.31 -17.14
C LYS A 52 -0.19 9.58 -16.08
N GLU A 53 -1.35 8.98 -16.27
CA GLU A 53 -2.41 8.92 -15.27
C GLU A 53 -2.46 7.51 -14.72
N VAL A 54 -2.61 7.38 -13.40
CA VAL A 54 -2.68 6.08 -12.72
C VAL A 54 -3.97 6.04 -11.93
N ALA A 55 -4.86 5.13 -12.31
CA ALA A 55 -6.06 4.85 -11.53
C ALA A 55 -5.72 3.87 -10.40
N SER A 56 -6.29 4.11 -9.22
CA SER A 56 -6.08 3.29 -8.03
C SER A 56 -7.35 3.23 -7.21
N VAL A 57 -7.59 2.06 -6.62
CA VAL A 57 -8.71 1.79 -5.73
C VAL A 57 -8.18 1.54 -4.31
N GLU A 58 -8.87 2.07 -3.32
CA GLU A 58 -8.62 1.77 -1.93
C GLU A 58 -9.39 0.51 -1.57
N VAL A 59 -8.70 -0.56 -1.21
CA VAL A 59 -9.29 -1.86 -0.89
C VAL A 59 -9.19 -2.12 0.61
N LEU A 60 -10.33 -2.38 1.24
CA LEU A 60 -10.41 -2.90 2.60
C LEU A 60 -10.14 -4.41 2.56
N TRP A 61 -9.20 -4.86 3.39
CA TRP A 61 -8.85 -6.26 3.51
C TRP A 61 -9.45 -6.84 4.79
N ARG A 62 -9.99 -8.06 4.70
CA ARG A 62 -10.64 -8.74 5.84
C ARG A 62 -9.77 -8.84 7.09
N ASN A 63 -8.45 -8.91 6.90
CA ASN A 63 -7.50 -9.20 7.96
C ASN A 63 -6.69 -7.97 8.40
N HIS A 64 -6.96 -6.78 7.85
CA HIS A 64 -6.28 -5.55 8.27
C HIS A 64 -6.98 -4.95 9.49
N LEU A 65 -6.28 -4.95 10.63
CA LEU A 65 -6.70 -4.31 11.89
C LEU A 65 -6.49 -2.78 11.88
N VAL A 66 -5.82 -2.25 10.86
CA VAL A 66 -5.55 -0.81 10.71
C VAL A 66 -6.78 -0.13 10.13
N GLU A 67 -7.23 0.97 10.75
CA GLU A 67 -8.23 1.87 10.16
C GLU A 67 -7.70 2.43 8.83
N GLY A 68 -8.06 1.81 7.71
CA GLY A 68 -7.73 2.25 6.34
C GLY A 68 -7.54 1.09 5.36
N GLY A 69 -7.80 1.37 4.07
CA GLY A 69 -7.54 0.41 3.00
C GLY A 69 -6.15 0.57 2.37
N THR A 70 -5.74 -0.41 1.57
CA THR A 70 -4.53 -0.31 0.76
C THR A 70 -4.90 0.17 -0.64
N TRP A 71 -4.14 1.12 -1.20
CA TRP A 71 -4.30 1.56 -2.57
C TRP A 71 -3.67 0.56 -3.54
N VAL A 72 -4.49 -0.06 -4.39
CA VAL A 72 -4.08 -1.00 -5.44
C VAL A 72 -4.34 -0.36 -6.80
N ALA A 73 -3.45 -0.56 -7.78
CA ALA A 73 -3.71 -0.09 -9.12
C ALA A 73 -4.84 -0.92 -9.74
N GLU A 74 -5.75 -0.27 -10.46
CA GLU A 74 -6.91 -0.97 -11.04
C GLU A 74 -6.51 -2.09 -12.01
N ALA A 75 -5.38 -1.93 -12.70
CA ALA A 75 -4.84 -2.95 -13.60
C ALA A 75 -4.48 -4.26 -12.89
N ASP A 76 -4.16 -4.23 -11.60
CA ASP A 76 -3.80 -5.41 -10.80
C ASP A 76 -5.05 -6.10 -10.21
N THR A 77 -6.24 -5.53 -10.41
CA THR A 77 -7.52 -6.10 -9.94
C THR A 77 -8.30 -6.87 -11.01
N THR A 78 -7.72 -7.06 -12.21
CA THR A 78 -8.36 -7.71 -13.38
C THR A 78 -7.85 -9.12 -13.63
#